data_AF-A0A945X7Y5-F1
#
_entry.id   AF-A0A945X7Y5-F1
#
_cell.length_a   1.000
_cell.length_b   1.000
_cell.length_c   1.000
_cell.angle_alpha   90.00
_cell.angle_beta   90.00
_cell.angle_gamma   90.00
#
_symmetry.space_group_name_H-M   'P 1'
#
loop_
_entity.id
_entity.type
_entity.pdbx_description
1 polymer ?
#
loop_
_entity_poly.entity_id
_entity_poly.type
_entity_poly.pdbx_seq_one_letter_code
_entity_poly.pdbx_strand_id
1 'polypeptide(L)' 'RIVVSNHPIDTVSELTAENDLLILGTPRKDTLKTILFGTGKDKFAVKATCSVLRLTINI' A
#
# COMPACT_ATOMS: atom_id res chain seq x y z
N ARG A 1 3.24 15.35 -7.35
CA ARG A 1 4.53 15.73 -6.73
C ARG A 1 5.33 14.45 -6.51
N ILE A 2 6.63 14.45 -6.79
CA ILE A 2 7.52 13.34 -6.40
C ILE A 2 8.11 13.68 -5.04
N VAL A 3 8.05 12.72 -4.10
CA VAL A 3 8.63 12.84 -2.76
C VAL A 3 9.65 11.72 -2.61
N VAL A 4 10.92 12.09 -2.38
CA VAL A 4 12.00 11.15 -2.09
C VAL A 4 12.22 11.17 -0.58
N SER A 5 12.25 9.99 0.05
CA SER A 5 12.39 9.86 1.50
C SER A 5 13.21 8.63 1.85
N ASN A 6 14.04 8.75 2.90
CA ASN A 6 14.76 7.63 3.51
C ASN A 6 13.88 6.83 4.49
N HIS A 7 12.70 7.35 4.82
CA HIS A 7 11.73 6.75 5.75
C HIS A 7 10.35 6.61 5.08
N PRO A 8 10.23 5.77 4.03
CA PRO A 8 9.05 5.75 3.17
C PRO A 8 7.75 5.35 3.87
N ILE A 9 7.80 4.53 4.92
CA ILE A 9 6.60 4.13 5.67
C ILE A 9 6.01 5.32 6.43
N ASP A 10 6.84 6.05 7.18
CA ASP A 10 6.39 7.18 7.99
C ASP A 10 5.95 8.33 7.08
N THR A 11 6.72 8.60 6.02
CA THR A 11 6.35 9.62 5.01
C THR A 11 5.01 9.33 4.35
N VAL A 12 4.72 8.07 3.97
CA VAL A 12 3.41 7.72 3.41
C VAL A 12 2.30 7.87 4.45
N SER A 13 2.57 7.56 5.72
CA SER A 13 1.58 7.71 6.81
C SER A 13 1.18 9.17 7.01
N GLU A 14 2.15 10.09 6.96
CA GLU A 14 1.93 11.52 7.04
C GLU A 14 1.18 12.05 5.80
N LEU A 15 1.64 11.68 4.59
CA LEU A 15 1.00 12.14 3.36
C LEU A 15 -0.44 11.66 3.24
N THR A 16 -0.71 10.40 3.62
CA THR A 16 -2.07 9.85 3.55
C THR A 16 -3.05 10.52 4.51
N ALA A 17 -2.58 11.28 5.51
CA ALA A 17 -3.47 12.01 6.42
C ALA A 17 -4.16 13.19 5.72
N GLU A 18 -3.59 13.65 4.60
CA GLU A 18 -4.08 14.76 3.80
C GLU A 18 -4.81 14.29 2.51
N ASN A 19 -5.01 12.98 2.34
CA ASN A 19 -5.60 12.40 1.13
C ASN A 19 -6.71 11.40 1.47
N ASP A 20 -7.71 11.28 0.60
CA ASP A 20 -8.82 10.35 0.83
C ASP A 20 -8.48 8.88 0.47
N LEU A 21 -7.51 8.68 -0.42
CA LEU A 21 -7.22 7.36 -1.02
C LEU A 21 -5.72 7.14 -1.30
N LEU A 22 -5.20 6.00 -0.84
CA LEU A 22 -3.88 5.44 -1.20
C LEU A 22 -4.06 4.27 -2.18
N ILE A 23 -3.39 4.35 -3.33
CA ILE A 23 -3.42 3.28 -4.35
C ILE A 23 -2.10 2.51 -4.32
N LEU A 24 -2.17 1.18 -4.12
CA LEU A 24 -1.00 0.28 -4.06
C LEU A 24 -1.10 -0.79 -5.15
N GLY A 25 0.03 -1.12 -5.78
CA GLY A 25 0.14 -2.30 -6.65
C GLY A 25 0.36 -3.58 -5.83
N THR A 26 -0.18 -4.71 -6.29
CA THR A 26 0.08 -6.02 -5.68
C THR A 26 1.16 -6.78 -6.45
N PRO A 27 2.11 -7.47 -5.79
CA PRO A 27 3.07 -8.33 -6.47
C PRO A 27 2.37 -9.53 -7.13
N ARG A 28 2.88 -9.96 -8.30
CA ARG A 28 2.29 -11.01 -9.17
C ARG A 28 2.40 -12.46 -8.66
N LYS A 29 2.95 -12.74 -7.47
CA LYS A 29 3.12 -14.11 -6.96
C LYS A 29 1.86 -14.59 -6.21
N ASP A 30 1.17 -15.57 -6.81
CA ASP A 30 0.13 -16.47 -6.26
C ASP A 30 -0.96 -15.80 -5.40
N THR A 31 -2.03 -15.37 -6.09
CA THR A 31 -2.68 -14.06 -5.83
C THR A 31 -3.95 -14.07 -4.98
N LEU A 32 -4.57 -15.19 -4.58
CA LEU A 32 -5.83 -15.12 -3.80
C LEU A 32 -5.70 -15.58 -2.34
N LYS A 33 -5.11 -16.75 -2.08
CA LYS A 33 -4.90 -17.25 -0.71
C LYS A 33 -4.01 -16.33 0.10
N THR A 34 -3.02 -15.71 -0.52
CA THR A 34 -2.02 -14.87 0.13
C THR A 34 -2.52 -13.45 0.46
N ILE A 35 -3.48 -12.95 -0.32
CA ILE A 35 -4.15 -11.67 -0.08
C ILE A 35 -5.17 -11.80 1.07
N LEU A 36 -5.88 -12.93 1.15
CA LEU A 36 -6.86 -13.22 2.22
C LEU A 36 -6.22 -13.80 3.50
N PHE A 37 -5.12 -14.56 3.40
CA PHE A 37 -4.48 -15.29 4.52
C PHE A 37 -3.00 -14.90 4.80
N GLY A 38 -2.47 -13.88 4.13
CA GLY A 38 -1.32 -13.09 4.61
C GLY A 38 0.08 -13.66 4.37
N THR A 39 0.81 -13.12 3.39
CA THR A 39 2.28 -13.05 3.43
C THR A 39 2.72 -11.71 3.99
N GLY A 40 2.88 -11.62 5.30
CA GLY A 40 3.37 -10.41 5.96
C GLY A 40 2.42 -9.21 5.85
N LYS A 41 2.41 -8.36 6.87
CA LYS A 41 1.62 -7.13 6.83
C LYS A 41 2.24 -6.18 5.80
N ASP A 42 1.49 -5.81 4.76
CA ASP A 42 1.83 -4.69 3.89
C ASP A 42 1.95 -3.44 4.75
N LYS A 43 3.18 -3.02 5.01
CA LYS A 43 3.49 -1.96 5.98
C LYS A 43 2.94 -0.61 5.54
N PHE A 44 2.78 -0.37 4.23
CA PHE A 44 2.18 0.86 3.72
C PHE A 44 0.68 0.86 3.98
N ALA A 45 0.00 -0.22 3.63
CA ALA A 45 -1.44 -0.33 3.87
C ALA A 45 -1.82 -0.32 5.36
N VAL A 46 -0.99 -0.93 6.22
CA VAL A 46 -1.24 -0.96 7.68
C VAL A 46 -1.01 0.38 8.35
N LYS A 47 -0.14 1.23 7.78
CA LYS A 47 0.20 2.54 8.35
C LYS A 47 -0.50 3.71 7.67
N ALA A 48 -1.23 3.45 6.57
CA ALA A 48 -2.04 4.46 5.91
C ALA A 48 -3.11 5.01 6.86
N THR A 49 -3.32 6.32 6.78
CA THR A 49 -4.32 7.06 7.56
C THR A 49 -5.59 7.34 6.75
N CYS A 50 -5.68 6.81 5.52
CA CYS A 50 -6.84 6.92 4.63
C CYS A 50 -7.25 5.56 4.03
N SER A 51 -8.25 5.57 3.13
CA SER A 51 -8.70 4.35 2.45
C SER A 51 -7.60 3.79 1.55
N VAL A 52 -7.46 2.46 1.48
CA VAL A 52 -6.43 1.81 0.65
C VAL A 52 -7.05 0.97 -0.46
N LEU A 53 -6.73 1.28 -1.71
CA LEU A 53 -7.09 0.49 -2.89
C LEU A 53 -5.87 -0.30 -3.39
N ARG A 54 -5.94 -1.63 -3.34
CA ARG A 54 -4.91 -2.52 -3.89
C ARG A 54 -5.30 -3.01 -5.28
N LEU A 55 -4.46 -2.77 -6.28
CA LEU A 55 -4.71 -3.14 -7.67
C LEU A 55 -3.75 -4.24 -8.14
N THR A 56 -4.32 -5.27 -8.75
CA THR A 56 -3.60 -6.27 -9.54
C THR A 56 -3.98 -6.09 -11.00
N ILE A 57 -2.99 -5.91 -11.87
CA ILE A 57 -3.20 -5.89 -13.32
C ILE A 57 -2.71 -7.21 -13.90
N ASN A 58 -3.67 -8.02 -14.34
CA ASN A 58 -3.41 -9.23 -15.12
C ASN A 58 -3.32 -8.81 -16.59
N ILE A 59 -2.17 -9.07 -17.21
CA ILE A 59 -1.94 -8.89 -18.65
C ILE A 59 -1.87 -10.27 -19.26
#